data_AF-A0A5S9M5G7-F1
#
_entry.id   AF-A0A5S9M5G7-F1
#
_cell.length_a   1.000
_cell.length_b   1.000
_cell.length_c   1.000
_cell.angle_alpha   90.00
_cell.angle_beta   90.00
_cell.angle_gamma   90.00
#
_symmetry.space_group_name_H-M   'P 1'
#
loop_
_entity.id
_entity.type
_entity.pdbx_description
1 polymer ?
#
loop_
_entity_poly.entity_id
_entity_poly.type
_entity_poly.pdbx_seq_one_letter_code
_entity_poly.pdbx_strand_id
1 'polypeptide(L)'
;MPMYQEGEISIDLMRHMHDAPNGMMDALFIHLFQWAKERGYKSFNMGMAPLSNVGTFHQSFLTERLASVIFNNVRYMYSFSGLRSFKQKYKPEWRGKYLAYKKNTSLPVTMVLVTKLIGMDPNRKQRP
;
A
#
# COMPACT_ATOMS: atom_id res chain seq x y z
N MET A 1 3.75 -4.25 8.66
CA MET A 1 4.82 -4.54 7.67
C MET A 1 6.13 -4.83 8.40
N PRO A 2 6.95 -5.78 7.92
CA PRO A 2 8.25 -6.05 8.52
C PRO A 2 9.17 -4.84 8.36
N MET A 3 9.82 -4.47 9.46
CA MET A 3 10.72 -3.32 9.56
C MET A 3 12.15 -3.81 9.42
N TYR A 4 12.86 -3.32 8.40
CA TYR A 4 14.24 -3.71 8.13
C TYR A 4 15.23 -2.54 8.29
N GLN A 5 14.73 -1.35 8.62
CA GLN A 5 15.54 -0.15 8.82
C GLN A 5 15.52 0.28 10.28
N GLU A 6 16.71 0.49 10.84
CA GLU A 6 16.88 0.97 12.20
C GLU A 6 16.36 2.42 12.33
N GLY A 7 15.60 2.70 13.39
CA GLY A 7 15.00 4.01 13.61
C GLY A 7 13.77 4.33 12.74
N GLU A 8 13.27 3.39 11.93
CA GLU A 8 11.98 3.48 11.25
C GLU A 8 10.90 2.74 12.05
N ILE A 9 9.65 3.22 12.02
CA ILE A 9 8.48 2.50 12.52
C ILE A 9 7.33 2.53 11.51
N SER A 10 6.46 1.52 11.54
CA SER A 10 5.26 1.47 10.71
C SER A 10 4.08 0.93 11.51
N ILE A 11 2.90 1.06 10.91
CA ILE A 11 1.69 0.38 11.34
C ILE A 11 1.29 -0.65 10.29
N ASP A 12 0.60 -1.70 10.74
CA ASP A 12 0.04 -2.70 9.83
C ASP A 12 -1.45 -2.46 9.57
N LEU A 13 -2.20 -2.25 10.65
CA LEU A 13 -3.64 -2.09 10.61
C LEU A 13 -4.05 -0.74 11.19
N MET A 14 -4.91 -0.03 10.46
CA MET A 14 -5.61 1.16 10.94
C MET A 14 -7.08 1.01 10.59
N ARG A 15 -7.96 1.09 11.60
CA ARG A 15 -9.41 0.94 11.46
C ARG A 15 -10.10 2.00 12.29
N HIS A 16 -11.28 2.41 11.86
CA HIS A 16 -12.17 3.27 12.61
C HIS A 16 -13.60 2.71 12.55
N MET A 17 -14.45 3.11 13.49
CA MET A 17 -15.87 2.77 13.47
C MET A 17 -16.61 3.57 12.39
N HIS A 18 -17.80 3.12 11.98
CA HIS A 18 -18.55 3.77 10.90
C HIS A 18 -19.09 5.15 11.29
N ASP A 19 -19.37 5.34 12.58
CA ASP A 19 -19.82 6.59 13.22
C ASP A 19 -18.67 7.50 13.65
N ALA A 20 -17.42 7.13 13.34
CA ALA A 20 -16.26 7.93 13.66
C ALA A 20 -16.32 9.30 12.93
N PRO A 21 -16.00 10.41 13.62
CA PRO A 21 -16.00 11.73 12.99
C PRO A 21 -15.08 11.83 11.75
N ASN A 22 -15.38 12.78 10.89
CA ASN A 22 -14.51 13.10 9.76
C ASN A 22 -13.11 13.51 10.27
N GLY A 23 -12.06 13.03 9.60
CA GLY A 23 -10.68 13.34 9.98
C GLY A 23 -10.09 12.46 11.09
N MET A 24 -10.82 11.46 11.61
CA MET A 24 -10.28 10.54 12.62
C MET A 24 -9.00 9.82 12.17
N MET A 25 -8.91 9.44 10.90
CA MET A 25 -7.69 8.86 10.33
C MET A 25 -6.51 9.84 10.36
N ASP A 26 -6.77 11.12 10.08
CA ASP A 26 -5.73 12.15 10.14
C ASP A 26 -5.26 12.35 11.59
N ALA A 27 -6.18 12.40 12.55
CA ALA A 27 -5.85 12.49 13.98
C ALA A 27 -4.98 11.29 14.44
N LEU A 28 -5.35 10.07 14.06
CA LEU A 28 -4.57 8.87 14.39
C LEU A 28 -3.13 8.96 13.85
N PHE A 29 -2.93 9.39 12.61
CA PHE A 29 -1.58 9.56 12.06
C PHE A 29 -0.79 10.64 12.79
N ILE A 30 -1.40 11.79 13.09
CA ILE A 30 -0.73 12.88 13.83
C ILE A 30 -0.25 12.39 15.19
N HIS A 31 -1.11 11.70 15.95
CA HIS A 31 -0.74 11.14 17.25
C HIS A 31 0.35 10.08 17.13
N LEU A 32 0.31 9.22 16.10
CA LEU A 32 1.36 8.24 15.84
C LEU A 32 2.70 8.90 15.51
N PHE A 33 2.71 9.98 14.73
CA PHE A 33 3.93 10.72 14.42
C PHE A 33 4.53 11.38 15.65
N GLN A 34 3.68 11.99 16.49
CA GLN A 34 4.11 12.58 17.74
C GLN A 34 4.71 11.52 18.68
N TRP A 35 3.99 10.43 18.89
CA TRP A 35 4.45 9.30 19.71
C TRP A 35 5.77 8.70 19.21
N ALA A 36 5.94 8.61 17.88
CA ALA A 36 7.16 8.09 17.27
C ALA A 36 8.33 9.05 17.49
N LYS A 37 8.09 10.35 17.32
CA LYS A 37 9.10 11.40 17.57
C LYS A 37 9.54 11.42 19.03
N GLU A 38 8.61 11.31 19.98
CA GLU A 38 8.90 11.27 21.42
C GLU A 38 9.76 10.05 21.82
N ARG A 39 9.63 8.93 21.09
CA ARG A 39 10.48 7.74 21.27
C ARG A 39 11.80 7.76 20.50
N GLY A 40 12.09 8.85 19.78
CA GLY A 40 13.34 8.99 19.03
C GLY A 40 13.38 8.24 17.70
N TYR A 41 12.24 7.80 17.16
CA TYR A 41 12.19 7.29 15.79
C TYR A 41 12.46 8.43 14.80
N LYS A 42 13.23 8.13 13.76
CA LYS A 42 13.65 9.09 12.73
C LYS A 42 12.68 9.15 11.56
N SER A 43 12.01 8.05 11.26
CA SER A 43 11.10 7.93 10.13
C SER A 43 9.86 7.11 10.47
N PHE A 44 8.74 7.47 9.84
CA PHE A 44 7.49 6.74 9.93
C PHE A 44 7.07 6.27 8.55
N ASN A 45 6.92 4.96 8.39
CA ASN A 45 6.48 4.34 7.16
C ASN A 45 4.95 4.16 7.18
N MET A 46 4.28 4.99 6.40
CA MET A 46 2.81 5.01 6.27
C MET A 46 2.25 3.88 5.38
N GLY A 47 3.10 2.94 4.97
CA GLY A 47 2.78 1.89 4.00
C GLY A 47 2.72 2.40 2.56
N MET A 48 2.52 1.48 1.62
CA MET A 48 2.49 1.78 0.19
C MET A 48 1.23 2.55 -0.25
N ALA A 49 1.37 3.41 -1.26
CA ALA A 49 0.25 3.91 -2.08
C ALA A 49 0.43 3.31 -3.49
N PRO A 50 -0.18 2.15 -3.76
CA PRO A 50 0.03 1.43 -5.01
C PRO A 50 -0.36 2.25 -6.24
N LEU A 51 0.34 2.03 -7.36
CA LEU A 51 -0.06 2.44 -8.71
C LEU A 51 -0.26 3.93 -9.00
N SER A 52 0.01 4.83 -8.07
CA SER A 52 -0.19 6.26 -8.32
C SER A 52 0.67 6.85 -9.44
N ASN A 53 1.74 6.15 -9.82
CA ASN A 53 2.68 6.55 -10.85
C ASN A 53 2.70 5.56 -12.04
N VAL A 54 1.78 4.59 -12.07
CA VAL A 54 1.70 3.64 -13.18
C VAL A 54 0.91 4.30 -14.31
N GLY A 55 1.54 4.44 -15.48
CA GLY A 55 1.02 5.08 -16.68
C GLY A 55 1.59 6.47 -17.00
N THR A 56 2.56 6.97 -16.22
CA THR A 56 3.12 8.33 -16.44
C THR A 56 4.39 8.37 -17.31
N PHE A 57 4.98 7.22 -17.67
CA PHE A 57 6.16 7.15 -18.53
C PHE A 57 5.82 6.53 -19.90
N HIS A 58 6.24 7.22 -20.96
CA HIS A 58 5.78 7.00 -22.35
C HIS A 58 6.41 5.78 -23.07
N GLN A 59 7.30 5.01 -22.41
CA GLN A 59 8.12 3.95 -23.06
C GLN A 59 7.74 2.49 -22.71
N SER A 60 6.66 2.21 -21.97
CA SER A 60 6.32 0.84 -21.49
C SER A 60 4.92 0.36 -21.90
N PHE A 61 4.65 0.28 -23.20
CA PHE A 61 3.28 0.26 -23.74
C PHE A 61 2.43 -1.04 -23.60
N LEU A 62 2.96 -2.18 -23.12
CA LEU A 62 2.18 -3.44 -23.09
C LEU A 62 2.09 -4.12 -21.71
N THR A 63 3.14 -4.13 -20.91
CA THR A 63 3.14 -4.75 -19.57
C THR A 63 2.47 -3.88 -18.52
N GLU A 64 2.54 -2.56 -18.68
CA GLU A 64 2.01 -1.59 -17.71
C GLU A 64 0.47 -1.51 -17.75
N ARG A 65 -0.11 -1.56 -18.96
CA ARG A 65 -1.57 -1.65 -19.15
C ARG A 65 -2.13 -2.92 -18.50
N LEU A 66 -1.44 -4.05 -18.61
CA LEU A 66 -1.88 -5.30 -18.01
C LEU A 66 -1.81 -5.26 -16.47
N ALA A 67 -0.78 -4.62 -15.90
CA ALA A 67 -0.73 -4.37 -14.46
C ALA A 67 -1.92 -3.52 -13.99
N SER A 68 -2.24 -2.44 -14.71
CA SER A 68 -3.40 -1.59 -14.38
C SER A 68 -4.73 -2.37 -14.39
N VAL A 69 -4.92 -3.30 -15.34
CA VAL A 69 -6.13 -4.13 -15.44
C VAL A 69 -6.22 -5.14 -14.30
N ILE A 70 -5.12 -5.81 -13.94
CA ILE A 70 -5.12 -6.78 -12.84
C ILE A 70 -5.43 -6.07 -11.51
N PHE A 71 -4.84 -4.90 -11.28
CA PHE A 71 -5.04 -4.16 -10.04
C PHE A 71 -6.38 -3.43 -9.95
N ASN A 72 -6.94 -2.93 -11.05
CA ASN A 72 -8.30 -2.35 -11.05
C ASN A 72 -9.37 -3.40 -10.70
N ASN A 73 -9.09 -4.69 -10.92
CA ASN A 73 -9.98 -5.79 -10.52
C ASN A 73 -9.82 -6.21 -9.05
N VAL A 74 -8.87 -5.64 -8.30
CA VAL A 74 -8.68 -5.96 -6.87
C VAL A 74 -9.57 -5.05 -6.03
N ARG A 75 -10.78 -5.56 -5.72
CA ARG A 75 -11.84 -4.93 -4.90
C ARG A 75 -11.41 -4.43 -3.50
N TYR A 76 -10.22 -4.79 -3.03
CA TYR A 76 -9.66 -4.44 -1.72
C TYR A 76 -8.81 -3.17 -1.72
N MET A 77 -8.56 -2.61 -2.89
CA MET A 77 -7.75 -1.43 -2.99
C MET A 77 -8.67 -0.23 -3.12
N TYR A 78 -8.80 0.53 -2.03
CA TYR A 78 -9.30 1.91 -2.06
C TYR A 78 -8.82 2.61 -3.33
N SER A 79 -9.64 3.49 -3.92
CA SER A 79 -9.22 4.27 -5.09
C SER A 79 -7.80 4.82 -4.83
N PHE A 80 -6.82 4.28 -5.56
CA PHE A 80 -5.39 4.47 -5.25
C PHE A 80 -4.99 5.94 -5.19
N SER A 81 -5.67 6.74 -6.01
CA SER A 81 -5.58 8.20 -6.07
C SER A 81 -5.95 8.86 -4.73
N GLY A 82 -7.02 8.39 -4.07
CA GLY A 82 -7.45 8.89 -2.76
C GLY A 82 -6.44 8.56 -1.67
N LEU A 83 -5.91 7.33 -1.65
CA LEU A 83 -4.92 6.92 -0.66
C LEU A 83 -3.59 7.68 -0.82
N ARG A 84 -3.12 7.89 -2.06
CA ARG A 84 -1.94 8.75 -2.29
C ARG A 84 -2.20 10.18 -1.85
N SER A 85 -3.31 10.78 -2.26
CA SER A 85 -3.65 12.16 -1.93
C SER A 85 -3.75 12.36 -0.42
N PHE A 86 -4.33 11.39 0.28
CA PHE A 86 -4.37 11.36 1.74
C PHE A 86 -2.96 11.40 2.35
N LYS A 87 -2.05 10.53 1.89
CA LYS A 87 -0.66 10.51 2.40
C LYS A 87 0.13 11.75 2.01
N GLN A 88 -0.14 12.33 0.84
CA GLN A 88 0.53 13.53 0.33
C GLN A 88 0.35 14.75 1.25
N LYS A 89 -0.75 14.81 2.02
CA LYS A 89 -0.99 15.86 3.04
C LYS A 89 0.18 16.03 4.00
N TYR A 90 0.90 14.94 4.29
CA TYR A 90 1.99 14.88 5.25
C TYR A 90 3.38 15.11 4.63
N LYS A 91 3.43 15.45 3.34
CA LYS A 91 4.67 15.66 2.58
C LYS A 91 5.71 14.52 2.76
N PRO A 92 5.32 13.25 2.53
CA PRO A 92 6.23 12.13 2.72
C PRO A 92 7.30 12.09 1.63
N GLU A 93 8.46 11.50 1.96
CA GLU A 93 9.42 11.06 0.96
C GLU A 93 8.94 9.75 0.32
N TRP A 94 8.68 9.77 -0.99
CA TRP A 94 8.21 8.59 -1.72
C TRP A 94 9.36 7.63 -2.02
N ARG A 95 9.25 6.38 -1.55
CA ARG A 95 10.19 5.29 -1.84
C ARG A 95 9.51 4.21 -2.69
N GLY A 96 10.13 3.90 -3.84
CA GLY A 96 9.62 2.88 -4.76
C GLY A 96 9.62 1.47 -4.16
N LYS A 97 8.62 0.66 -4.51
CA LYS A 97 8.56 -0.77 -4.22
C LYS A 97 8.48 -1.53 -5.54
N TYR A 98 9.29 -2.58 -5.66
CA TYR A 98 9.47 -3.31 -6.90
C TYR A 98 9.16 -4.79 -6.68
N LEU A 99 8.61 -5.44 -7.70
CA LEU A 99 8.40 -6.88 -7.73
C LEU A 99 9.58 -7.53 -8.46
N ALA A 100 10.35 -8.36 -7.76
CA ALA A 100 11.39 -9.17 -8.38
C ALA A 100 10.80 -10.45 -8.99
N TYR A 101 11.14 -10.73 -10.25
CA TYR A 101 10.67 -11.91 -10.98
C TYR A 101 11.74 -12.39 -11.98
N LYS A 102 11.68 -13.66 -12.40
CA LYS A 102 12.77 -14.31 -13.15
C LYS A 102 12.79 -14.01 -14.65
N LYS A 103 11.63 -13.96 -15.32
CA LYS A 103 11.51 -13.75 -16.78
C LYS A 103 10.44 -12.70 -17.08
N ASN A 104 10.65 -11.82 -18.06
CA ASN A 104 9.63 -10.84 -18.46
C ASN A 104 8.31 -11.49 -18.90
N THR A 105 8.37 -12.67 -19.52
CA THR A 105 7.17 -13.43 -19.90
C THR A 105 6.38 -13.99 -18.72
N SER A 106 6.98 -14.13 -17.53
CA SER A 106 6.29 -14.63 -16.35
C SER A 106 5.56 -13.54 -15.56
N LEU A 107 5.80 -12.26 -15.85
CA LEU A 107 5.22 -11.13 -15.10
C LEU A 107 3.68 -11.23 -14.96
N PRO A 108 2.89 -11.50 -16.02
CA PRO A 108 1.43 -11.60 -15.88
C PRO A 108 1.01 -12.71 -14.91
N VAL A 109 1.65 -13.88 -15.01
CA VAL A 109 1.36 -15.04 -14.14
C VAL A 109 1.76 -14.74 -12.70
N THR A 110 2.95 -14.16 -12.48
CA THR A 110 3.41 -13.74 -11.15
C THR A 110 2.44 -12.74 -10.52
N MET A 111 1.95 -11.76 -11.28
CA MET A 111 0.96 -10.79 -10.81
C MET A 111 -0.35 -11.45 -10.37
N VAL A 112 -0.87 -12.40 -11.14
CA VAL A 112 -2.08 -13.15 -10.78
C VAL A 112 -1.86 -13.98 -9.51
N LEU A 113 -0.71 -14.65 -9.38
CA LEU A 113 -0.39 -15.46 -8.20
C LEU A 113 -0.25 -14.59 -6.93
N VAL A 114 0.45 -13.46 -7.02
CA VAL A 114 0.57 -12.51 -5.90
C VAL A 114 -0.79 -11.96 -5.50
N THR A 115 -1.63 -11.59 -6.48
CA THR A 115 -2.98 -11.08 -6.22
C THR A 115 -3.85 -12.13 -5.52
N LYS A 116 -3.81 -13.38 -6.00
CA LYS A 116 -4.51 -14.50 -5.35
C LYS A 116 -4.01 -14.73 -3.93
N LEU A 117 -2.70 -14.71 -3.71
CA LEU A 117 -2.10 -14.90 -2.39
C LEU A 117 -2.53 -13.81 -1.41
N ILE A 118 -2.58 -12.54 -1.83
CA ILE A 118 -3.03 -11.42 -0.99
C ILE A 118 -4.53 -11.52 -0.68
N GLY A 119 -5.33 -11.95 -1.66
CA GLY A 119 -6.78 -12.10 -1.51
C GLY A 119 -7.22 -13.39 -0.82
N MET A 120 -6.30 -14.30 -0.47
CA MET A 120 -6.63 -15.52 0.25
C MET A 120 -7.01 -15.17 1.69
N ASP A 121 -8.29 -15.36 2.03
CA ASP A 121 -8.74 -15.39 3.42
C ASP A 121 -8.23 -16.71 4.05
N PRO A 122 -7.27 -16.65 5.00
CA PRO A 122 -6.75 -17.86 5.65
C PRO A 122 -7.83 -18.63 6.43
N ASN A 123 -8.95 -17.98 6.79
CA ASN A 123 -10.08 -18.60 7.49
C ASN A 123 -11.17 -19.15 6.56
N ARG A 124 -10.99 -19.13 5.24
CA ARG A 124 -12.01 -19.64 4.30
C ARG A 124 -12.28 -21.14 4.44
N LYS A 125 -11.36 -21.92 5.03
CA LYS A 125 -11.54 -23.35 5.34
C LYS A 125 -12.28 -23.65 6.65
N GLN A 126 -12.55 -22.65 7.49
CA GLN A 126 -13.18 -22.82 8.81
C GLN A 126 -14.61 -22.29 8.89
N ARG A 127 -15.19 -21.82 7.77
CA ARG A 127 -16.60 -21.44 7.73
C ARG A 127 -17.43 -22.69 7.44
N PRO A 128 -18.43 -23.03 8.27
CA PRO A 128 -19.31 -24.17 8.05
C PRO A 128 -20.12 -24.03 6.76
#